data_AF-A0A539D6E0-F1
#
_entry.id   AF-A0A539D6E0-F1
#
_cell.length_a   1.000
_cell.length_b   1.000
_cell.length_c   1.000
_cell.angle_alpha   90.00
_cell.angle_beta   90.00
_cell.angle_gamma   90.00
#
_symmetry.space_group_name_H-M   'P 1'
#
loop_
_entity.id
_entity.type
_entity.pdbx_description
1 polymer ?
#
loop_
_entity_poly.entity_id
_entity_poly.type
_entity_poly.pdbx_seq_one_letter_code
_entity_poly.pdbx_strand_id
1 'polypeptide(L)'
;MNQGATPLNWTIDGLPSWLTGNPLSGATDPGIQRAIALTANATTLPIGDYRDTLRVHSNDPVRADEPLPVHLRVVDRVLLVEPDTVDFVLPWRGGTASASIEIRCLSSGTNHVVANPSAAWLSLSQVHWDIHQFGSGSSTFEVNASSFPVGHVETVVPIN
;
A
#
# COMPACT_ATOMS: atom_id res chain seq x y z
N MET A 1 -16.68 -11.20 24.06
CA MET A 1 -17.98 -11.55 24.67
C MET A 1 -17.83 -11.48 26.19
N ASN A 2 -18.77 -10.87 26.91
CA ASN A 2 -18.77 -10.88 28.39
C ASN A 2 -19.18 -12.27 28.90
N GLN A 3 -18.27 -12.98 29.57
CA GLN A 3 -18.52 -14.31 30.14
C GLN A 3 -18.94 -14.27 31.62
N GLY A 4 -19.00 -13.08 32.23
CA GLY A 4 -19.46 -12.88 33.61
C GLY A 4 -20.98 -12.91 33.76
N ALA A 5 -21.45 -12.86 35.01
CA ALA A 5 -22.87 -12.88 35.35
C ALA A 5 -23.52 -11.48 35.43
N THR A 6 -22.72 -10.41 35.41
CA THR A 6 -23.18 -9.02 35.49
C THR A 6 -22.70 -8.21 34.29
N PRO A 7 -23.34 -7.06 33.97
CA PRO A 7 -22.85 -6.17 32.92
C PRO A 7 -21.40 -5.73 33.18
N LEU A 8 -20.58 -5.86 32.14
CA LEU A 8 -19.20 -5.39 32.13
C LEU A 8 -19.20 -3.92 31.69
N ASN A 9 -18.96 -3.01 32.62
CA ASN A 9 -18.75 -1.60 32.35
C ASN A 9 -17.29 -1.40 31.97
N TRP A 10 -17.04 -0.68 30.89
CA TRP A 10 -15.69 -0.49 30.38
C TRP A 10 -15.47 0.90 29.79
N THR A 11 -14.22 1.33 29.80
CA THR A 11 -13.73 2.56 29.16
C THR A 11 -12.40 2.28 28.45
N ILE A 12 -12.13 3.02 27.38
CA ILE A 12 -10.89 2.93 26.60
C ILE A 12 -10.23 4.30 26.60
N ASP A 13 -8.97 4.33 27.03
CA ASP A 13 -8.14 5.53 27.01
C ASP A 13 -6.74 5.24 26.46
N GLY A 14 -5.88 6.27 26.50
CA GLY A 14 -4.52 6.19 25.95
C GLY A 14 -4.48 6.21 24.43
N LEU A 15 -5.49 6.76 23.75
CA LEU A 15 -5.49 6.84 22.29
C LEU A 15 -4.40 7.82 21.80
N PRO A 16 -3.50 7.38 20.89
CA PRO A 16 -2.57 8.29 20.24
C PRO A 16 -3.31 9.27 19.33
N SER A 17 -2.66 10.40 19.01
CA SER A 17 -3.25 11.45 18.17
C SER A 17 -3.66 10.98 16.76
N TRP A 18 -3.10 9.86 16.29
CA TRP A 18 -3.39 9.27 15.00
C TRP A 18 -4.49 8.19 15.03
N LEU A 19 -5.11 7.93 16.19
CA LEU A 19 -6.16 6.94 16.35
C LEU A 19 -7.36 7.53 17.07
N THR A 20 -8.55 7.28 16.54
CA THR A 20 -9.82 7.62 17.19
C THR A 20 -10.66 6.36 17.38
N GLY A 21 -11.60 6.40 18.33
CA GLY A 21 -12.48 5.26 18.61
C GLY A 21 -13.90 5.67 18.92
N ASN A 22 -14.87 4.82 18.58
CA ASN A 22 -16.27 5.03 18.90
C ASN A 22 -17.03 3.70 19.08
N PRO A 23 -17.68 3.44 20.23
CA PRO A 23 -17.63 4.23 21.47
C PRO A 23 -16.35 3.95 22.29
N LEU A 24 -15.89 4.93 23.09
CA LEU A 24 -14.77 4.76 24.03
C LEU A 24 -15.20 4.33 25.43
N SER A 25 -16.50 4.17 25.66
CA SER A 25 -17.04 3.68 26.92
C SER A 25 -18.35 2.97 26.68
N GLY A 26 -18.71 2.03 27.56
CA GLY A 26 -20.00 1.39 27.50
C GLY A 26 -20.20 0.31 28.54
N ALA A 27 -21.32 -0.39 28.40
CA ALA A 27 -21.64 -1.58 29.16
C ALA A 27 -21.91 -2.74 28.18
N THR A 28 -21.50 -3.95 28.54
CA THR A 28 -21.75 -5.17 27.77
C THR A 28 -22.36 -6.22 28.68
N ASP A 29 -23.61 -6.59 28.39
CA ASP A 29 -24.35 -7.57 29.17
C ASP A 29 -23.76 -8.99 29.06
N PRO A 30 -24.04 -9.87 30.04
CA PRO A 30 -23.63 -11.27 30.00
C PRO A 30 -23.99 -11.97 28.69
N GLY A 31 -23.05 -12.72 28.11
CA GLY A 31 -23.22 -13.43 26.85
C GLY A 31 -23.19 -12.55 25.60
N ILE A 32 -23.08 -11.22 25.74
CA ILE A 32 -23.05 -10.29 24.61
C ILE A 32 -21.62 -9.91 24.24
N GLN A 33 -21.41 -9.62 22.96
CA GLN A 33 -20.22 -8.96 22.45
C GLN A 33 -20.60 -7.60 21.89
N ARG A 34 -19.74 -6.61 22.13
CA ARG A 34 -19.88 -5.27 21.59
C ARG A 34 -18.63 -4.96 20.75
N ALA A 35 -18.84 -4.43 19.56
CA ALA A 35 -17.77 -3.97 18.69
C ALA A 35 -17.48 -2.48 18.96
N ILE A 36 -16.20 -2.11 18.83
CA ILE A 36 -15.73 -0.73 18.88
C ILE A 36 -15.08 -0.43 17.53
N ALA A 37 -15.48 0.65 16.89
CA ALA A 37 -14.84 1.10 15.66
C ALA A 37 -13.61 1.92 16.01
N LEU A 38 -12.44 1.51 15.53
CA LEU A 38 -11.19 2.27 15.60
C LEU A 38 -10.84 2.80 14.22
N THR A 39 -10.51 4.08 14.13
CA THR A 39 -10.18 4.78 12.88
C THR A 39 -8.81 5.43 13.01
N ALA A 40 -7.84 4.95 12.22
CA ALA A 40 -6.52 5.54 12.12
C ALA A 40 -6.50 6.70 11.10
N ASN A 41 -5.79 7.77 11.42
CA ASN A 41 -5.57 8.92 10.55
C ASN A 41 -4.07 9.24 10.45
N ALA A 42 -3.49 8.92 9.29
CA ALA A 42 -2.08 9.17 8.99
C ALA A 42 -1.83 10.46 8.18
N THR A 43 -2.85 11.29 7.94
CA THR A 43 -2.79 12.42 6.99
C THR A 43 -1.65 13.41 7.29
N THR A 44 -1.30 13.59 8.56
CA THR A 44 -0.25 14.52 9.02
C THR A 44 0.98 13.80 9.60
N LEU A 45 1.01 12.47 9.56
CA LEU A 45 2.10 11.68 10.11
C LEU A 45 3.24 11.55 9.08
N PRO A 46 4.49 11.80 9.48
CA PRO A 46 5.66 11.39 8.70
C PRO A 46 5.70 9.88 8.46
N ILE A 47 6.43 9.47 7.42
CA ILE A 47 6.76 8.06 7.17
C ILE A 47 7.45 7.46 8.40
N GLY A 48 7.02 6.27 8.81
CA GLY A 48 7.57 5.59 9.97
C GLY A 48 6.65 4.53 10.56
N ASP A 49 7.16 3.86 11.59
CA ASP A 49 6.42 2.91 12.41
C ASP A 49 5.97 3.58 13.72
N TYR A 50 4.65 3.54 13.97
CA TYR A 50 4.02 4.09 15.16
C TYR A 50 3.44 2.94 15.98
N ARG A 51 3.90 2.82 17.22
CA ARG A 51 3.42 1.81 18.17
C ARG A 51 2.91 2.52 19.40
N ASP A 52 1.75 2.12 19.86
CA ASP A 52 1.18 2.59 21.12
C ASP A 52 0.44 1.44 21.82
N THR A 53 0.02 1.65 23.06
CA THR A 53 -0.76 0.69 23.83
C THR A 53 -1.94 1.41 24.47
N LEU A 54 -3.13 1.12 23.95
CA LEU A 54 -4.39 1.57 24.54
C LEU A 54 -4.62 0.81 25.85
N ARG A 55 -5.45 1.38 26.74
CA ARG A 55 -5.90 0.68 27.93
C ARG A 55 -7.39 0.50 27.91
N VAL A 56 -7.83 -0.73 28.15
CA VAL A 56 -9.23 -1.07 28.37
C VAL A 56 -9.42 -1.25 29.87
N HIS A 57 -10.11 -0.30 30.47
CA HIS A 57 -10.51 -0.35 31.87
C HIS A 57 -11.87 -1.01 31.97
N SER A 58 -12.09 -1.86 32.96
CA SER A 58 -13.37 -2.50 33.21
C SER A 58 -13.63 -2.78 34.69
N ASN A 59 -14.88 -3.10 35.03
CA ASN A 59 -15.25 -3.57 36.37
C ASN A 59 -15.08 -5.10 36.55
N ASP A 60 -14.31 -5.77 35.69
CA ASP A 60 -13.94 -7.17 35.90
C ASP A 60 -12.97 -7.28 37.10
N PRO A 61 -13.28 -8.06 38.14
CA PRO A 61 -12.44 -8.17 39.34
C PRO A 61 -11.11 -8.88 39.10
N VAL A 62 -10.97 -9.61 37.99
CA VAL A 62 -9.75 -10.33 37.60
C VAL A 62 -8.97 -9.53 36.56
N ARG A 63 -9.64 -8.88 35.60
CA ARG A 63 -9.04 -8.11 34.50
C ARG A 63 -9.60 -6.69 34.41
N ALA A 64 -9.38 -5.93 35.47
CA ALA A 64 -9.82 -4.54 35.53
C ALA A 64 -9.09 -3.64 34.51
N ASP A 65 -7.84 -3.97 34.16
CA ASP A 65 -7.00 -3.17 33.26
C ASP A 65 -6.32 -4.09 32.23
N GLU A 66 -6.77 -4.03 30.97
CA GLU A 66 -6.19 -4.83 29.89
C GLU A 66 -5.47 -3.92 28.87
N PRO A 67 -4.15 -4.12 28.64
CA PRO A 67 -3.42 -3.39 27.61
C PRO A 67 -3.78 -3.92 26.21
N LEU A 68 -4.00 -3.01 25.27
CA LEU A 68 -4.27 -3.31 23.86
C LEU A 68 -3.21 -2.64 22.96
N PRO A 69 -2.17 -3.38 22.54
CA PRO A 69 -1.16 -2.87 21.63
C PRO A 69 -1.76 -2.52 20.26
N VAL A 70 -1.39 -1.37 19.72
CA VAL A 70 -1.74 -0.91 18.38
C VAL A 70 -0.49 -0.56 17.59
N HIS A 71 -0.50 -0.89 16.30
CA HIS A 71 0.61 -0.61 15.39
C HIS A 71 0.08 0.00 14.10
N LEU A 72 0.63 1.14 13.73
CA LEU A 72 0.39 1.82 12.48
C LEU A 72 1.73 1.98 11.76
N ARG A 73 1.78 1.56 10.50
CA ARG A 73 2.94 1.78 9.63
C ARG A 73 2.57 2.77 8.54
N VAL A 74 3.22 3.92 8.54
CA VAL A 74 3.10 4.94 7.50
C VAL A 74 4.26 4.75 6.54
N VAL A 75 3.95 4.38 5.29
CA VAL A 75 4.94 4.21 4.22
C VAL A 75 4.75 5.29 3.17
N ASP A 76 5.83 5.64 2.46
CA ASP A 76 5.71 6.52 1.31
C ASP A 76 4.98 5.82 0.15
N ARG A 77 4.56 6.61 -0.83
CA ARG A 77 4.15 6.11 -2.14
C ARG A 77 5.38 5.59 -2.88
N VAL A 78 5.73 4.34 -2.65
CA VAL A 78 6.80 3.67 -3.39
C VAL A 78 6.18 2.93 -4.56
N LEU A 79 6.46 3.43 -5.77
CA LEU A 79 6.35 2.67 -7.00
C LEU A 79 7.71 2.03 -7.27
N LEU A 80 7.72 0.71 -7.39
CA LEU A 80 8.89 -0.08 -7.73
C LEU A 80 8.74 -0.58 -9.16
N VAL A 81 9.77 -0.44 -9.98
CA VAL A 81 9.79 -0.91 -11.37
C VAL A 81 10.87 -1.98 -11.48
N GLU A 82 10.50 -3.18 -11.90
CA GLU A 82 11.41 -4.31 -12.02
C GLU A 82 11.25 -5.03 -13.37
N PRO A 83 12.33 -5.26 -14.13
CA PRO A 83 13.65 -4.64 -13.94
C PRO A 83 13.61 -3.12 -14.20
N ASP A 84 14.56 -2.37 -13.62
CA ASP A 84 14.70 -0.92 -13.84
C ASP A 84 15.40 -0.57 -15.17
N THR A 85 16.06 -1.57 -15.78
CA THR A 85 16.73 -1.49 -17.07
C THR A 85 16.40 -2.72 -17.89
N VAL A 86 16.17 -2.52 -19.20
CA VAL A 86 15.89 -3.58 -20.15
C VAL A 86 16.79 -3.42 -21.36
N ASP A 87 17.59 -4.45 -21.66
CA ASP A 87 18.49 -4.48 -22.81
C ASP A 87 17.88 -5.27 -23.97
N PHE A 88 17.98 -4.73 -25.18
CA PHE A 88 17.55 -5.38 -26.40
C PHE A 88 18.74 -5.54 -27.36
N VAL A 89 18.95 -6.76 -27.85
CA VAL A 89 19.96 -7.06 -28.88
C VAL A 89 19.27 -7.61 -30.11
N LEU A 90 19.38 -6.90 -31.23
CA LEU A 90 18.75 -7.24 -32.50
C LEU A 90 19.79 -7.39 -33.62
N PRO A 91 19.56 -8.29 -34.60
CA PRO A 91 20.45 -8.42 -35.75
C PRO A 91 20.33 -7.22 -36.72
N TRP A 92 21.43 -6.90 -37.41
CA TRP A 92 21.58 -5.75 -38.33
C TRP A 92 20.55 -5.68 -39.49
N ARG A 93 19.73 -6.72 -39.69
CA ARG A 93 18.76 -6.82 -40.80
C ARG A 93 17.29 -6.77 -40.34
N GLY A 94 17.04 -6.24 -39.16
CA GLY A 94 15.70 -6.08 -38.61
C GLY A 94 15.28 -7.24 -37.71
N GLY A 95 14.06 -7.12 -37.18
CA GLY A 95 13.52 -8.02 -36.17
C GLY A 95 12.73 -7.25 -35.11
N THR A 96 12.03 -7.99 -34.28
CA THR A 96 11.35 -7.46 -33.09
C THR A 96 11.89 -8.17 -31.87
N ALA A 97 11.97 -7.44 -30.76
CA ALA A 97 12.23 -8.01 -29.46
C ALA A 97 11.23 -7.44 -28.46
N SER A 98 10.92 -8.25 -27.45
CA SER A 98 9.97 -7.90 -26.42
C SER A 98 10.53 -8.24 -25.05
N ALA A 99 10.21 -7.41 -24.07
CA ALA A 99 10.55 -7.63 -22.68
C ALA A 99 9.47 -7.00 -21.80
N SER A 100 9.27 -7.54 -20.61
CA SER A 100 8.24 -7.06 -19.69
C SER A 100 8.86 -6.42 -18.46
N ILE A 101 8.20 -5.36 -17.98
CA ILE A 101 8.43 -4.81 -16.65
C ILE A 101 7.19 -5.05 -15.79
N GLU A 102 7.41 -5.12 -14.49
CA GLU A 102 6.37 -5.04 -13.48
C GLU A 102 6.52 -3.74 -12.69
N ILE A 103 5.42 -3.04 -12.52
CA ILE A 103 5.30 -1.86 -11.67
C ILE A 103 4.50 -2.28 -10.44
N ARG A 104 5.12 -2.19 -9.26
CA ARG A 104 4.51 -2.60 -7.99
C ARG A 104 4.24 -1.36 -7.14
N CYS A 105 3.02 -1.27 -6.60
CA CYS A 105 2.67 -0.28 -5.59
C CYS A 105 2.87 -0.88 -4.19
N LEU A 106 3.77 -0.33 -3.39
CA LEU A 106 3.98 -0.79 -2.01
C LEU A 106 3.23 0.07 -0.97
N SER A 107 2.30 0.92 -1.42
CA SER A 107 1.63 1.93 -0.59
C SER A 107 0.12 1.68 -0.44
N SER A 108 -0.46 2.21 0.65
CA SER A 108 -1.90 2.22 0.87
C SER A 108 -2.55 3.38 0.10
N GLY A 109 -2.94 3.13 -1.14
CA GLY A 109 -3.60 4.10 -2.01
C GLY A 109 -3.72 3.59 -3.45
N THR A 110 -4.45 4.33 -4.29
CA THR A 110 -4.42 4.12 -5.74
C THR A 110 -3.37 5.03 -6.35
N ASN A 111 -2.45 4.46 -7.14
CA ASN A 111 -1.54 5.23 -7.97
C ASN A 111 -2.01 5.17 -9.43
N HIS A 112 -2.18 6.34 -10.02
CA HIS A 112 -2.36 6.51 -11.46
C HIS A 112 -0.97 6.61 -12.06
N VAL A 113 -0.56 5.60 -12.82
CA VAL A 113 0.80 5.50 -13.35
C VAL A 113 0.76 5.66 -14.85
N VAL A 114 1.52 6.60 -15.39
CA VAL A 114 1.64 6.83 -16.84
C VAL A 114 3.09 6.72 -17.31
N ALA A 115 3.35 5.82 -18.25
CA ALA A 115 4.64 5.68 -18.93
C ALA A 115 4.64 6.47 -20.24
N ASN A 116 5.69 7.28 -20.47
CA ASN A 116 5.75 8.18 -21.62
C ASN A 116 6.98 7.88 -22.52
N PRO A 117 6.96 6.83 -23.35
CA PRO A 117 8.07 6.57 -24.27
C PRO A 117 8.18 7.70 -25.30
N SER A 118 9.34 8.34 -25.40
CA SER A 118 9.60 9.37 -26.41
C SER A 118 10.35 8.85 -27.64
N ALA A 119 10.84 7.61 -27.59
CA ALA A 119 11.59 6.98 -28.67
C ALA A 119 10.66 6.35 -29.71
N ALA A 120 10.75 6.77 -30.97
CA ALA A 120 9.92 6.25 -32.07
C ALA A 120 10.16 4.76 -32.40
N TRP A 121 11.23 4.16 -31.88
CA TRP A 121 11.57 2.74 -32.05
C TRP A 121 11.05 1.85 -30.92
N LEU A 122 10.45 2.43 -29.88
CA LEU A 122 9.96 1.76 -28.69
C LEU A 122 8.45 1.95 -28.53
N SER A 123 7.71 0.85 -28.49
CA SER A 123 6.28 0.83 -28.14
C SER A 123 6.05 0.06 -26.85
N LEU A 124 5.03 0.43 -26.10
CA LEU A 124 4.56 -0.33 -24.94
C LEU A 124 3.16 -0.86 -25.22
N SER A 125 2.88 -2.09 -24.80
CA SER A 125 1.54 -2.69 -24.90
C SER A 125 0.49 -1.92 -24.10
N GLN A 126 0.93 -1.25 -23.02
CA GLN A 126 0.11 -0.41 -22.17
C GLN A 126 0.98 0.71 -21.58
N VAL A 127 0.41 1.91 -21.47
CA VAL A 127 1.11 3.10 -20.96
C VAL A 127 0.43 3.73 -19.75
N HIS A 128 -0.70 3.17 -19.30
CA HIS A 128 -1.47 3.70 -18.17
C HIS A 128 -1.95 2.56 -17.27
N TRP A 129 -1.79 2.69 -15.96
CA TRP A 129 -2.30 1.76 -14.95
C TRP A 129 -2.94 2.48 -13.78
N ASP A 130 -4.05 1.90 -13.29
CA ASP A 130 -4.61 2.18 -11.98
C ASP A 130 -4.17 1.07 -11.02
N ILE A 131 -3.10 1.33 -10.26
CA ILE A 131 -2.54 0.32 -9.34
C ILE A 131 -3.09 0.60 -7.94
N HIS A 132 -3.98 -0.26 -7.47
CA HIS A 132 -4.51 -0.21 -6.11
C HIS A 132 -3.50 -0.77 -5.09
N GLN A 133 -3.78 -0.53 -3.80
CA GLN A 133 -2.90 -0.88 -2.68
C GLN A 133 -2.32 -2.29 -2.76
N PHE A 134 -0.99 -2.39 -2.63
CA PHE A 134 -0.22 -3.66 -2.73
C PHE A 134 -0.42 -4.43 -4.04
N GLY A 135 -1.02 -3.82 -5.05
CA GLY A 135 -1.21 -4.38 -6.37
C GLY A 135 0.00 -4.15 -7.28
N SER A 136 -0.05 -4.76 -8.45
CA SER A 136 0.90 -4.52 -9.52
C SER A 136 0.20 -4.28 -10.85
N GLY A 137 0.89 -3.55 -11.73
CA GLY A 137 0.61 -3.46 -13.15
C GLY A 137 1.83 -3.95 -13.93
N SER A 138 1.62 -4.42 -15.15
CA SER A 138 2.73 -4.83 -16.03
C SER A 138 2.60 -4.16 -17.39
N SER A 139 3.75 -3.91 -18.03
CA SER A 139 3.81 -3.57 -19.45
C SER A 139 4.81 -4.45 -20.16
N THR A 140 4.52 -4.74 -21.42
CA THR A 140 5.50 -5.32 -22.33
C THR A 140 6.00 -4.22 -23.26
N PHE A 141 7.30 -3.99 -23.25
CA PHE A 141 8.01 -3.20 -24.24
C PHE A 141 8.19 -4.04 -25.49
N GLU A 142 7.92 -3.43 -26.64
CA GLU A 142 8.18 -3.97 -27.96
C GLU A 142 9.09 -3.00 -28.71
N VAL A 143 10.22 -3.51 -29.18
CA VAL A 143 11.16 -2.78 -30.04
C VAL A 143 10.97 -3.25 -31.48
N ASN A 144 10.85 -2.31 -32.41
CA ASN A 144 10.82 -2.61 -33.84
C ASN A 144 12.05 -2.02 -34.54
N ALA A 145 12.97 -2.88 -34.99
CA ALA A 145 14.20 -2.46 -35.66
C ALA A 145 13.99 -1.90 -37.09
N SER A 146 12.76 -1.93 -37.65
CA SER A 146 12.50 -1.34 -38.96
C SER A 146 12.45 0.19 -38.96
N SER A 147 12.36 0.83 -37.79
CA SER A 147 12.41 2.30 -37.61
C SER A 147 13.74 2.81 -37.01
N PHE A 148 14.80 1.98 -37.04
CA PHE A 148 16.05 2.19 -36.29
C PHE A 148 17.12 2.99 -37.06
N PRO A 149 17.83 3.94 -36.43
CA PRO A 149 19.14 4.41 -36.90
C PRO A 149 20.24 3.43 -36.45
N VAL A 150 21.12 3.02 -37.37
CA VAL A 150 22.28 2.17 -37.08
C VAL A 150 23.08 2.65 -35.85
N GLY A 151 23.32 1.77 -34.88
CA GLY A 151 24.21 2.04 -33.75
C GLY A 151 23.64 1.65 -32.38
N HIS A 152 24.32 2.06 -31.32
CA HIS A 152 23.85 1.96 -29.94
C HIS A 152 22.96 3.16 -29.62
N VAL A 153 21.77 2.93 -29.06
CA VAL A 153 20.81 3.98 -28.70
C VAL A 153 20.22 3.66 -27.34
N GLU A 154 20.16 4.67 -26.48
CA GLU A 154 19.52 4.59 -25.17
C GLU A 154 18.31 5.52 -25.13
N THR A 155 17.31 5.16 -24.35
CA THR A 155 16.19 6.05 -24.03
C THR A 155 15.74 5.82 -22.60
N VAL A 156 15.24 6.89 -21.99
CA VAL A 156 14.59 6.83 -20.68
C VAL A 156 13.09 6.92 -20.93
N VAL A 157 12.31 6.06 -20.27
CA VAL A 157 10.85 6.15 -20.27
C VAL A 157 10.42 6.72 -18.92
N PRO A 158 10.06 8.01 -18.85
CA PRO A 158 9.57 8.61 -17.61
C PRO A 158 8.27 7.95 -17.17
N ILE A 159 8.16 7.69 -15.87
CA ILE A 159 6.97 7.15 -15.20
C ILE A 159 6.53 8.21 -14.18
N ASN A 160 5.29 8.67 -14.33
CA ASN A 160 4.67 9.70 -13.47
C ASN A 160 3.37 9.18 -12.85
#